data_AF-A0A415GB13-F1
#
_entry.id   AF-A0A415GB13-F1
#
_cell.length_a   1.000
_cell.length_b   1.000
_cell.length_c   1.000
_cell.angle_alpha   90.00
_cell.angle_beta   90.00
_cell.angle_gamma   90.00
#
_symmetry.space_group_name_H-M   'P 1'
#
loop_
_entity.id
_entity.type
_entity.pdbx_description
1 polymer ?
#
loop_
_entity_poly.entity_id
_entity_poly.type
_entity_poly.pdbx_seq_one_letter_code
_entity_poly.pdbx_strand_id
1 'polypeptide(L)'
;MATTLIIYYKQISEGYDDRERYQIMQKVGMSKKEVRHSIRSQVLLVFFLPLIMAVIHLAFAFKIITKLLSVLNLTNISLFFMYTVGTVAVFAVIYAIIYSITAREYYKIIICRGE
;
A
#
# COMPACT_ATOMS: atom_id res chain seq x y z
N MET A 1 -11.22 -1.46 3.73
CA MET A 1 -11.39 -2.72 2.99
C MET A 1 -11.64 -2.50 1.49
N ALA A 2 -12.63 -1.71 1.06
CA ALA A 2 -12.87 -1.45 -0.37
C ALA A 2 -11.64 -0.87 -1.10
N THR A 3 -10.96 0.12 -0.52
CA THR A 3 -9.72 0.71 -1.07
C THR A 3 -8.63 -0.33 -1.32
N THR A 4 -8.52 -1.33 -0.45
CA THR A 4 -7.52 -2.40 -0.54
C THR A 4 -7.78 -3.31 -1.73
N LEU A 5 -9.05 -3.65 -1.98
CA LEU A 5 -9.45 -4.40 -3.18
C LEU A 5 -9.22 -3.58 -4.46
N ILE A 6 -9.56 -2.30 -4.44
CA ILE A 6 -9.34 -1.40 -5.58
C ILE A 6 -7.85 -1.36 -5.97
N ILE A 7 -6.96 -1.19 -4.99
CA ILE A 7 -5.51 -1.16 -5.23
C ILE A 7 -5.02 -2.52 -5.74
N TYR A 8 -5.51 -3.63 -5.17
CA TYR A 8 -5.19 -4.97 -5.67
C TYR A 8 -5.55 -5.11 -7.16
N TYR A 9 -6.80 -4.84 -7.53
CA TYR A 9 -7.24 -4.95 -8.92
C TYR A 9 -6.49 -4.00 -9.86
N LYS A 10 -6.26 -2.76 -9.44
CA LYS A 10 -5.48 -1.77 -10.21
C LYS A 10 -4.08 -2.29 -10.50
N GLN A 11 -3.39 -2.80 -9.49
CA GLN A 11 -2.03 -3.31 -9.65
C GLN A 11 -1.98 -4.54 -10.54
N ILE A 12 -2.93 -5.47 -10.40
CA ILE A 12 -2.99 -6.63 -11.29
C ILE A 12 -3.22 -6.19 -12.75
N SER A 13 -4.14 -5.24 -12.99
CA SER A 13 -4.37 -4.68 -14.33
C SER A 13 -3.11 -4.04 -14.91
N GLU A 14 -2.46 -3.15 -14.13
CA GLU A 14 -1.20 -2.51 -14.53
C GLU A 14 -0.10 -3.54 -14.80
N GLY A 15 -0.05 -4.65 -14.06
CA GLY A 15 0.93 -5.71 -14.28
C GLY A 15 0.77 -6.41 -15.63
N TYR A 16 -0.47 -6.55 -16.13
CA TYR A 16 -0.72 -7.06 -17.47
C TYR A 16 -0.32 -6.06 -18.56
N ASP A 17 -0.64 -4.78 -18.36
CA ASP A 17 -0.30 -3.71 -19.31
C ASP A 17 1.22 -3.46 -19.39
N ASP A 18 1.90 -3.50 -18.24
CA ASP A 18 3.34 -3.26 -18.13
C ASP A 18 4.18 -4.43 -18.67
N ARG A 19 3.60 -5.64 -18.76
CA ARG A 19 4.31 -6.84 -19.23
C ARG A 19 4.97 -6.64 -20.58
N GLU A 20 4.22 -6.14 -21.58
CA GLU A 20 4.75 -5.93 -22.92
C GLU A 20 5.90 -4.91 -22.91
N ARG A 21 5.75 -3.84 -22.13
CA ARG A 21 6.76 -2.79 -21.98
C ARG A 21 8.06 -3.34 -21.38
N TYR A 22 7.97 -4.14 -20.32
CA TYR A 22 9.14 -4.78 -19.72
C TYR A 22 9.82 -5.77 -20.67
N GLN A 23 9.08 -6.50 -21.50
CA GLN A 23 9.66 -7.37 -22.53
C GLN A 23 10.42 -6.58 -23.60
N ILE A 24 9.90 -5.43 -24.04
CA ILE A 24 10.60 -4.54 -24.97
C ILE A 24 11.88 -4.00 -24.32
N MET A 25 11.80 -3.52 -23.07
CA MET A 25 12.98 -3.00 -22.37
C MET A 25 14.07 -4.07 -22.19
N GLN A 26 13.70 -5.34 -21.97
CA GLN A 26 14.67 -6.44 -21.94
C GLN A 26 15.37 -6.64 -23.29
N LYS A 27 14.64 -6.54 -24.41
CA LYS A 27 15.23 -6.61 -25.76
C LYS A 27 16.19 -5.46 -26.06
N VAL A 28 15.97 -4.30 -25.44
CA VAL A 28 16.84 -3.10 -25.59
C VAL A 28 18.00 -3.10 -24.58
N GLY A 29 18.11 -4.11 -23.70
CA GLY A 29 19.28 -4.33 -22.85
C GLY A 29 19.02 -4.28 -21.35
N MET A 30 17.77 -4.09 -20.90
CA MET A 30 17.43 -4.12 -19.48
C MET A 30 17.59 -5.54 -18.90
N SER A 31 18.38 -5.68 -17.84
CA SER A 31 18.59 -6.96 -17.17
C SER A 31 17.36 -7.40 -16.35
N LYS A 32 17.22 -8.71 -16.12
CA LYS A 32 16.17 -9.26 -15.22
C LYS A 32 16.24 -8.66 -13.80
N LYS A 33 17.43 -8.26 -13.34
CA LYS A 33 17.63 -7.62 -12.02
C LYS A 33 17.03 -6.22 -11.99
N GLU A 34 17.28 -5.42 -13.03
CA GLU A 34 16.69 -4.08 -13.18
C GLU A 34 15.17 -4.16 -13.28
N VAL A 35 14.64 -5.12 -14.05
CA VAL A 35 13.18 -5.36 -14.13
C VAL A 35 12.59 -5.61 -12.74
N ARG A 36 13.18 -6.56 -11.98
CA ARG A 36 12.71 -6.88 -10.62
C ARG A 36 12.81 -5.65 -9.69
N HIS A 37 13.86 -4.85 -9.81
CA HIS A 37 14.03 -3.65 -8.99
C HIS A 37 12.98 -2.58 -9.32
N SER A 38 12.74 -2.32 -10.61
CA SER A 38 11.73 -1.36 -11.09
C SER A 38 10.32 -1.73 -10.62
N ILE A 39 9.92 -2.98 -10.82
CA ILE A 39 8.63 -3.52 -10.37
C ILE A 39 8.47 -3.34 -8.85
N ARG A 40 9.50 -3.71 -8.07
CA ARG A 40 9.45 -3.60 -6.61
C ARG A 40 9.26 -2.15 -6.17
N SER A 41 9.96 -1.21 -6.80
CA SER A 41 9.86 0.22 -6.48
C SER A 41 8.45 0.75 -6.80
N GLN A 42 7.92 0.44 -7.98
CA GLN A 42 6.59 0.85 -8.43
C GLN A 42 5.49 0.32 -7.48
N VAL A 43 5.45 -0.99 -7.24
CA VAL A 43 4.43 -1.60 -6.39
C VAL A 43 4.54 -1.07 -4.96
N LEU A 44 5.76 -0.91 -4.42
CA LEU A 44 5.95 -0.38 -3.06
C LEU A 44 5.43 1.06 -2.96
N LEU A 45 5.79 1.94 -3.89
CA LEU A 45 5.38 3.34 -3.85
C LEU A 45 3.86 3.48 -3.95
N VAL A 46 3.21 2.75 -4.86
CA VAL A 46 1.75 2.83 -5.06
C VAL A 46 0.97 2.33 -3.83
N PHE A 47 1.50 1.35 -3.09
CA PHE A 47 0.87 0.87 -1.86
C PHE A 47 1.18 1.75 -0.64
N PHE A 48 2.42 2.18 -0.45
CA PHE A 48 2.80 2.89 0.77
C PHE A 48 2.35 4.36 0.78
N LEU A 49 2.25 5.01 -0.38
CA LEU A 49 1.85 6.42 -0.44
C LEU A 49 0.45 6.65 0.16
N PRO A 50 -0.60 5.86 -0.18
CA PRO A 50 -1.91 5.96 0.48
C PRO A 50 -1.87 5.69 1.99
N LEU A 51 -1.07 4.71 2.44
CA LEU A 51 -0.96 4.37 3.86
C LEU A 51 -0.34 5.53 4.66
N ILE A 52 0.74 6.11 4.15
CA ILE A 52 1.38 7.29 4.74
C ILE A 52 0.38 8.45 4.81
N MET A 53 -0.33 8.69 3.71
CA MET A 53 -1.34 9.76 3.65
C MET A 53 -2.46 9.56 4.69
N ALA A 54 -2.91 8.33 4.90
CA ALA A 54 -3.92 8.01 5.91
C ALA A 54 -3.42 8.29 7.35
N VAL A 55 -2.17 7.94 7.65
CA VAL A 55 -1.55 8.22 8.96
C VAL A 55 -1.43 9.72 9.19
N ILE A 56 -1.01 10.48 8.16
CA ILE A 56 -0.95 11.94 8.23
C ILE A 56 -2.34 12.52 8.51
N HIS A 57 -3.35 12.13 7.73
CA HIS A 57 -4.74 12.58 7.95
C HIS A 57 -5.23 12.28 9.36
N LEU A 58 -4.94 11.08 9.87
CA LEU A 58 -5.30 10.68 11.23
C LEU A 58 -4.60 11.54 12.28
N ALA A 59 -3.31 11.88 12.10
CA ALA A 59 -2.58 12.73 13.03
C ALA A 59 -3.21 14.13 13.15
N PHE A 60 -3.62 14.72 12.03
CA PHE A 60 -4.35 15.99 12.03
C PHE A 60 -5.74 15.85 12.69
N ALA A 61 -6.48 14.80 12.32
CA ALA A 61 -7.82 14.55 12.86
C ALA A 61 -7.80 14.29 14.38
N PHE A 62 -6.75 13.66 14.91
CA PHE A 62 -6.63 13.30 16.32
C PHE A 62 -6.82 14.51 17.25
N LYS A 63 -6.22 15.66 16.91
CA LYS A 63 -6.37 16.91 17.69
C LYS A 63 -7.80 17.46 17.68
N ILE A 64 -8.51 17.33 16.56
CA ILE A 64 -9.89 17.81 16.43
C ILE A 64 -10.84 16.88 17.19
N ILE A 65 -10.66 15.57 17.03
CA ILE A 65 -11.48 14.54 17.69
C ILE A 65 -11.32 14.61 19.20
N THR A 66 -10.09 14.71 19.72
CA THR A 66 -9.86 14.83 21.18
C THR A 66 -10.52 16.07 21.79
N LYS A 67 -10.57 17.20 21.09
CA LYS A 67 -11.34 18.37 21.53
C LYS A 67 -12.84 18.10 21.57
N LEU A 68 -13.38 17.44 20.54
CA LEU A 68 -14.79 17.07 20.48
C LEU A 68 -15.17 16.09 21.59
N LEU A 69 -14.34 15.08 21.84
CA LEU A 69 -14.50 14.13 22.95
C LEU A 69 -14.52 14.84 24.31
N SER A 70 -13.67 15.87 24.51
CA SER A 70 -13.68 16.67 25.74
C SER A 70 -15.02 17.39 25.97
N VAL A 71 -15.71 17.86 24.92
CA VAL A 71 -17.04 18.48 25.04
C VAL A 71 -18.09 17.46 25.49
N LEU A 72 -17.91 16.19 25.13
CA LEU A 72 -18.73 15.06 25.54
C LEU A 72 -18.30 14.46 26.89
N ASN A 73 -17.42 15.13 27.64
CA ASN A 73 -16.86 14.67 28.91
C ASN A 73 -16.03 13.36 28.81
N LEU A 74 -15.48 13.05 27.63
CA LEU A 74 -14.60 11.91 27.37
C LEU A 74 -13.14 12.39 27.33
N THR A 75 -12.53 12.55 28.50
CA THR A 75 -11.23 13.23 28.66
C THR A 75 -10.01 12.31 28.71
N ASN A 76 -10.20 10.99 28.64
CA ASN A 76 -9.10 10.02 28.70
C ASN A 76 -8.35 9.92 27.35
N ILE A 77 -7.55 10.94 27.04
CA ILE A 77 -6.79 11.06 25.79
C ILE A 77 -5.76 9.93 25.67
N SER A 78 -5.15 9.49 26.78
CA SER A 78 -4.16 8.40 26.77
C SER A 78 -4.77 7.09 26.31
N LEU A 79 -5.96 6.76 26.83
CA LEU A 79 -6.72 5.58 26.42
C LEU A 79 -7.10 5.68 24.93
N PHE A 80 -7.62 6.83 24.49
CA PHE A 80 -7.96 7.04 23.08
C PHE A 80 -6.74 6.92 22.15
N PHE A 81 -5.59 7.45 22.55
CA PHE A 81 -4.33 7.32 21.82
C PHE A 81 -3.91 5.86 21.67
N MET A 82 -3.95 5.09 22.77
CA MET A 82 -3.57 3.67 22.76
C MET A 82 -4.44 2.84 21.79
N TYR A 83 -5.76 3.04 21.80
CA TYR A 83 -6.66 2.37 20.86
C TYR A 83 -6.46 2.85 19.41
N THR A 84 -6.14 4.13 19.21
CA THR A 84 -5.81 4.67 17.89
C THR A 84 -4.57 3.98 17.31
N VAL A 85 -3.48 3.91 18.10
CA VAL A 85 -2.25 3.21 17.70
C VAL A 85 -2.50 1.73 17.45
N GLY A 86 -3.27 1.07 18.32
CA GLY A 86 -3.64 -0.34 18.13
C GLY A 86 -4.41 -0.57 16.83
N THR A 87 -5.36 0.29 16.50
CA THR A 87 -6.14 0.21 15.25
C THR A 87 -5.26 0.42 14.02
N VAL A 88 -4.37 1.42 14.05
CA VAL A 88 -3.41 1.67 12.98
C VAL A 88 -2.47 0.47 12.78
N ALA A 89 -1.99 -0.14 13.87
CA ALA A 89 -1.12 -1.30 13.79
C ALA A 89 -1.81 -2.51 13.15
N VAL A 90 -3.05 -2.83 13.59
CA VAL A 90 -3.84 -3.92 12.98
C VAL A 90 -4.12 -3.65 11.50
N PHE A 91 -4.48 -2.41 11.16
CA PHE A 91 -4.70 -2.01 9.78
C PHE A 91 -3.43 -2.16 8.93
N ALA A 92 -2.28 -1.72 9.44
CA ALA A 92 -0.99 -1.82 8.77
C ALA A 92 -0.58 -3.28 8.51
N VAL A 93 -0.82 -4.19 9.46
CA VAL A 93 -0.56 -5.63 9.29
C VAL A 93 -1.41 -6.21 8.16
N ILE A 94 -2.72 -5.95 8.16
CA ILE A 94 -3.62 -6.41 7.09
C ILE A 94 -3.18 -5.84 5.74
N TYR A 95 -2.82 -4.56 5.71
CA TYR A 95 -2.36 -3.87 4.50
C TYR A 95 -1.05 -4.47 3.96
N ALA A 96 -0.10 -4.83 4.84
CA ALA A 96 1.15 -5.47 4.48
C ALA A 96 0.95 -6.89 3.91
N ILE A 97 -0.04 -7.64 4.42
CA ILE A 97 -0.41 -8.96 3.88
C ILE A 97 -0.90 -8.81 2.44
N ILE A 98 -1.81 -7.85 2.19
CA ILE A 98 -2.34 -7.63 0.84
C ILE A 98 -1.25 -7.12 -0.10
N TYR A 99 -0.38 -6.21 0.35
CA TYR A 99 0.80 -5.80 -0.42
C TYR A 99 1.63 -7.01 -0.85
N SER A 100 1.92 -7.92 0.09
CA SER A 100 2.75 -9.11 -0.18
C SER A 100 2.13 -10.03 -1.24
N ILE A 101 0.81 -10.25 -1.15
CA ILE A 101 0.05 -11.03 -2.14
C ILE A 101 0.11 -10.34 -3.51
N THR A 102 -0.18 -9.03 -3.54
CA THR A 102 -0.24 -8.25 -4.79
C THR A 102 1.13 -8.19 -5.47
N ALA A 103 2.19 -7.92 -4.73
CA ALA A 103 3.55 -7.88 -5.25
C ALA A 103 3.98 -9.23 -5.85
N ARG A 104 3.59 -10.34 -5.23
CA ARG A 104 3.86 -11.69 -5.73
C ARG A 104 3.15 -11.95 -7.05
N GLU A 105 1.86 -11.64 -7.13
CA GLU A 105 1.08 -11.86 -8.37
C GLU A 105 1.54 -10.94 -9.50
N TYR A 106 1.81 -9.66 -9.20
CA TYR A 106 2.38 -8.72 -10.16
C TYR A 106 3.72 -9.23 -10.73
N TYR A 107 4.61 -9.71 -9.87
CA TYR A 107 5.89 -10.30 -10.30
C TYR A 107 5.69 -11.55 -11.18
N LYS A 108 4.72 -12.39 -10.84
CA LYS A 108 4.37 -13.59 -11.61
C LYS A 108 3.85 -13.25 -13.00
N ILE A 109 3.04 -12.21 -13.14
CA ILE A 109 2.51 -11.75 -14.44
C ILE A 109 3.64 -11.36 -15.39
N ILE A 110 4.66 -10.66 -14.89
CA ILE A 110 5.76 -10.16 -15.74
C ILE A 110 6.75 -11.28 -16.10
N ILE A 111 7.06 -12.19 -15.18
CA ILE A 111 8.20 -13.11 -15.35
C ILE A 111 7.83 -14.53 -15.76
N CYS A 112 6.66 -15.02 -15.39
CA CYS A 112 6.30 -16.43 -15.56
C CYS A 112 5.86 -16.79 -17.00
N ARG A 113 5.97 -15.86 -17.96
CA ARG A 113 5.47 -16.08 -19.33
C ARG A 113 6.33 -15.42 -20.41
N GLY A 114 7.60 -15.19 -20.06
CA GLY A 114 8.66 -14.76 -20.98
C GLY A 114 9.72 -15.85 -21.20
N GLU A 115 9.40 -17.10 -20.85
CA GLU A 115 10.10 -18.30 -21.33
C GLU A 115 9.29 -18.91 -22.47
#